data_AF-A0A956QN99-F1
#
_entry.id   AF-A0A956QN99-F1
#
_cell.length_a   1.000
_cell.length_b   1.000
_cell.length_c   1.000
_cell.angle_alpha   90.00
_cell.angle_beta   90.00
_cell.angle_gamma   90.00
#
_symmetry.space_group_name_H-M   'P 1'
#
loop_
_entity.id
_entity.type
_entity.pdbx_description
1 polymer ?
#
loop_
_entity_poly.entity_id
_entity_poly.type
_entity_poly.pdbx_seq_one_letter_code
_entity_poly.pdbx_strand_id
1 'polypeptide(L)'
;IRWIKGTAHATRDEAGKAQRMVGFNYDITPIKEVEEELRASNLRLAESNKRLEELAASSMAASLAKSEFLANMSHEIRTPMNGVLGMTTVLMETELTPQQRDSVDIVRKSAEALLLLINDLLDFSKVEAGSVRLDAQEVDLRDSVDDLVEFLALEAQRKGLDFYYRV
;
A
#
# COMPACT_ATOMS: atom_id res chain seq x y z
N ILE A 1 -39.15 32.99 -5.98
CA ILE A 1 -38.83 34.36 -5.52
C ILE A 1 -38.12 35.05 -6.69
N ARG A 2 -38.45 36.30 -7.06
CA ARG A 2 -37.73 37.03 -8.11
C ARG A 2 -36.73 38.00 -7.50
N TRP A 3 -35.50 37.96 -8.01
CA TRP A 3 -34.42 38.82 -7.55
C TRP A 3 -34.19 39.93 -8.56
N ILE A 4 -34.39 41.18 -8.14
CA ILE A 4 -34.16 42.35 -8.99
C ILE A 4 -33.00 43.16 -8.42
N LYS A 5 -31.98 43.41 -9.24
CA LYS A 5 -30.89 44.34 -8.91
C LYS A 5 -31.22 45.70 -9.50
N GLY A 6 -31.53 46.64 -8.62
CA GLY A 6 -31.69 48.05 -8.98
C GLY A 6 -30.38 48.82 -8.81
N THR A 7 -30.09 49.74 -9.72
CA THR A 7 -29.04 50.75 -9.51
C THR A 7 -29.57 52.08 -10.02
N ALA A 8 -29.43 53.13 -9.22
CA ALA A 8 -29.90 54.46 -9.57
C ALA A 8 -28.84 55.51 -9.24
N HIS A 9 -28.79 56.55 -10.07
CA HIS A 9 -27.97 57.72 -9.88
C HIS A 9 -28.84 58.97 -9.92
N ALA A 10 -28.65 59.84 -8.93
CA ALA A 10 -29.35 61.11 -8.85
C ALA A 10 -28.42 62.25 -9.25
N THR A 11 -28.79 62.98 -10.29
CA THR A 11 -28.11 64.21 -10.70
C THR A 11 -28.65 65.39 -9.92
N ARG A 12 -27.74 66.21 -9.40
CA ARG A 12 -28.03 67.39 -8.57
C ARG A 12 -27.49 68.64 -9.26
N ASP A 13 -28.13 69.77 -9.03
CA ASP A 13 -27.65 71.07 -9.52
C ASP A 13 -26.47 71.62 -8.70
N GLU A 14 -25.92 72.77 -9.11
CA GLU A 14 -24.78 73.44 -8.45
C GLU A 14 -25.07 73.86 -6.99
N ALA A 15 -26.35 74.02 -6.63
CA ALA A 15 -26.78 74.28 -5.26
C ALA A 15 -27.01 72.99 -4.43
N GLY A 16 -26.74 71.81 -5.02
CA GLY A 16 -26.89 70.50 -4.39
C GLY A 16 -28.32 69.93 -4.40
N LYS A 17 -29.27 70.61 -5.04
CA LYS A 17 -30.67 70.20 -5.09
C LYS A 17 -30.87 69.12 -6.16
N ALA A 18 -31.56 68.04 -5.82
CA ALA A 18 -31.81 66.93 -6.73
C ALA A 18 -32.71 67.35 -7.89
N GLN A 19 -32.24 67.17 -9.12
CA GLN A 19 -32.98 67.52 -10.35
C GLN A 19 -33.60 66.30 -11.03
N ARG A 20 -32.89 65.16 -11.05
CA ARG A 20 -33.35 63.95 -11.74
C ARG A 20 -32.74 62.72 -11.09
N MET A 21 -33.47 61.61 -11.12
CA MET A 21 -32.94 60.28 -10.80
C MET A 21 -33.14 59.37 -12.01
N VAL A 22 -32.08 58.68 -12.43
CA VAL A 22 -32.14 57.65 -13.47
C VAL A 22 -31.66 56.35 -12.86
N GLY A 23 -32.40 55.27 -13.10
CA GLY A 23 -32.00 53.95 -12.65
C GLY A 23 -32.41 52.86 -13.63
N PHE A 24 -31.76 51.71 -13.49
CA PHE A 24 -32.03 50.50 -14.24
C PHE A 24 -32.31 49.37 -13.26
N ASN A 25 -33.26 48.51 -13.62
CA ASN A 25 -33.59 47.30 -12.86
C ASN A 25 -33.30 46.10 -13.76
N TYR A 26 -32.46 45.19 -13.28
CA TYR A 26 -32.12 43.95 -13.97
C TYR A 26 -32.72 42.78 -13.19
N ASP A 27 -33.42 41.88 -13.89
CA ASP A 27 -33.78 40.59 -13.33
C ASP A 27 -32.50 39.74 -13.23
N ILE A 28 -32.09 39.47 -12.00
CA ILE A 28 -30.91 38.66 -11.69
C ILE A 28 -31.31 37.28 -11.15
N THR A 29 -32.59 36.91 -11.26
CA THR A 29 -33.08 35.59 -10.84
C THR A 29 -32.27 34.45 -11.49
N PRO A 30 -31.97 34.47 -12.81
CA PRO A 30 -31.18 33.39 -13.43
C PRO A 30 -29.76 33.27 -12.85
N ILE A 31 -29.13 34.41 -12.53
CA ILE A 31 -27.78 34.43 -11.93
C ILE A 31 -27.83 33.84 -10.53
N LYS A 32 -28.85 34.20 -9.74
CA LYS A 32 -29.02 33.70 -8.38
C LYS A 32 -29.30 32.21 -8.33
N GLU A 33 -30.11 31.69 -9.25
CA GLU A 33 -30.39 30.26 -9.36
C GLU A 33 -29.11 29.46 -9.66
N VAL A 34 -28.28 29.93 -10.62
CA VAL A 34 -26.99 29.30 -10.92
C VAL A 34 -26.00 29.41 -9.75
N GLU A 35 -25.94 30.56 -9.07
CA GLU A 35 -25.10 30.73 -7.88
C GLU A 35 -25.49 29.76 -6.75
N GLU A 36 -26.80 29.58 -6.50
CA GLU A 36 -27.30 28.66 -5.50
C GLU A 36 -27.03 27.20 -5.89
N GLU A 37 -27.24 26.83 -7.15
CA GLU A 37 -26.91 25.49 -7.66
C GLU A 37 -25.41 25.19 -7.56
N LEU A 38 -24.56 26.14 -7.98
CA LEU A 38 -23.12 26.02 -7.87
C LEU A 38 -22.68 25.88 -6.41
N ARG A 39 -23.28 26.66 -5.50
CA ARG A 39 -23.02 26.56 -4.06
C ARG A 39 -23.43 25.20 -3.50
N ALA A 40 -24.60 24.70 -3.88
CA ALA A 40 -25.07 23.38 -3.47
C ALA A 40 -24.15 22.26 -4.01
N SER A 41 -23.71 22.36 -5.26
CA SER A 41 -22.77 21.43 -5.88
C SER A 41 -21.41 21.45 -5.15
N ASN A 42 -20.86 22.64 -4.88
CA ASN A 42 -19.60 22.78 -4.15
C ASN A 42 -19.67 22.21 -2.73
N LEU A 43 -20.79 22.37 -2.02
CA LEU A 43 -20.99 21.77 -0.71
C LEU A 43 -21.01 20.24 -0.78
N ARG A 44 -21.72 19.66 -1.77
CA ARG A 44 -21.73 18.21 -2.00
C ARG A 44 -20.35 17.66 -2.35
N LEU A 45 -19.59 18.37 -3.18
CA LEU A 45 -18.22 18.00 -3.52
C LEU A 45 -17.31 18.03 -2.29
N ALA A 46 -17.41 19.07 -1.45
CA ALA A 46 -16.63 19.18 -0.23
C ALA A 46 -16.94 18.04 0.76
N GLU A 47 -18.23 17.69 0.93
CA GLU A 47 -18.65 16.58 1.77
C GLU A 47 -18.16 15.22 1.23
N SER A 48 -18.26 14.99 -0.09
CA SER A 48 -17.75 13.78 -0.73
C SER A 48 -16.24 13.66 -0.59
N ASN A 49 -15.49 14.75 -0.79
CA ASN A 49 -14.03 14.75 -0.65
C ASN A 49 -13.63 14.42 0.79
N LYS A 50 -14.27 15.03 1.78
CA LYS A 50 -14.02 14.73 3.19
C LYS A 50 -14.27 13.25 3.50
N ARG A 51 -15.37 12.68 2.98
CA ARG A 51 -15.68 11.26 3.16
C ARG A 51 -14.65 10.35 2.50
N LEU A 52 -14.15 10.72 1.31
CA LEU A 52 -13.09 9.98 0.64
C LEU A 52 -11.77 10.04 1.43
N GLU A 53 -11.41 11.20 1.99
CA GLU A 53 -10.23 11.36 2.84
C GLU A 53 -10.33 10.51 4.11
N GLU A 54 -11.48 10.50 4.79
CA GLU A 54 -11.72 9.67 5.97
C GLU A 54 -11.62 8.18 5.66
N LEU A 55 -12.20 7.73 4.54
CA LEU A 55 -12.11 6.34 4.08
C LEU A 55 -10.67 5.96 3.72
N ALA A 56 -9.95 6.84 3.02
CA ALA A 56 -8.55 6.62 2.66
C ALA A 56 -7.67 6.51 3.91
N ALA A 57 -7.83 7.42 4.88
CA ALA A 57 -7.10 7.37 6.14
C ALA A 57 -7.39 6.09 6.93
N SER A 58 -8.66 5.67 7.00
CA SER A 58 -9.06 4.41 7.65
C SER A 58 -8.46 3.20 6.96
N SER A 59 -8.47 3.17 5.62
CA SER A 59 -7.87 2.09 4.84
C SER A 59 -6.36 2.01 5.06
N MET A 60 -5.65 3.15 5.05
CA MET A 60 -4.21 3.17 5.30
C MET A 60 -3.87 2.68 6.72
N ALA A 61 -4.63 3.12 7.73
CA ALA A 61 -4.44 2.66 9.10
C ALA A 61 -4.66 1.14 9.24
N ALA A 62 -5.67 0.60 8.57
CA ALA A 62 -5.92 -0.84 8.55
C ALA A 62 -4.79 -1.62 7.86
N SER A 63 -4.27 -1.14 6.73
CA SER A 63 -3.13 -1.76 6.04
C SER A 63 -1.85 -1.74 6.88
N LEU A 64 -1.57 -0.62 7.56
CA LEU A 64 -0.43 -0.51 8.48
C LEU A 64 -0.55 -1.49 9.65
N ALA A 65 -1.71 -1.53 10.32
CA ALA A 65 -1.96 -2.44 11.43
C ALA A 65 -1.86 -3.91 11.01
N LYS A 66 -2.37 -4.26 9.82
CA LYS A 66 -2.22 -5.60 9.23
C LYS A 66 -0.75 -5.95 9.03
N SER A 67 0.04 -5.02 8.46
CA SER A 67 1.46 -5.26 8.20
C SER A 67 2.27 -5.42 9.48
N GLU A 68 2.01 -4.60 10.49
CA GLU A 68 2.65 -4.69 11.81
C GLU A 68 2.31 -6.02 12.50
N PHE A 69 1.03 -6.40 12.49
CA PHE A 69 0.58 -7.68 13.02
C PHE A 69 1.31 -8.86 12.36
N LEU A 70 1.41 -8.87 11.03
CA LEU A 70 2.09 -9.94 10.30
C LEU A 70 3.60 -9.98 10.60
N ALA A 71 4.25 -8.81 10.69
CA ALA A 71 5.65 -8.71 11.08
C ALA A 71 5.90 -9.33 12.47
N ASN A 72 5.08 -8.98 13.45
CA ASN A 72 5.20 -9.50 14.82
C ASN A 72 4.96 -11.02 14.86
N MET A 73 3.87 -11.48 14.22
CA MET A 73 3.56 -12.91 14.14
C MET A 73 4.68 -13.72 13.47
N SER A 74 5.31 -13.18 12.42
CA SER A 74 6.44 -13.86 11.78
C SER A 74 7.62 -14.05 12.73
N HIS A 75 7.98 -13.04 13.53
CA HIS A 75 9.05 -13.17 14.53
C HIS A 75 8.70 -14.22 15.60
N GLU A 76 7.45 -14.23 16.05
CA GLU A 76 6.97 -15.20 17.05
C GLU A 76 6.89 -16.63 16.51
N ILE A 77 6.66 -16.83 15.21
CA ILE A 77 6.66 -18.16 14.59
C ILE A 77 8.09 -18.58 14.22
N ARG A 78 8.94 -17.66 13.76
CA ARG A 78 10.31 -17.98 13.34
C ARG A 78 11.13 -18.60 14.47
N THR A 79 10.96 -18.10 15.69
CA THR A 79 11.68 -18.60 16.88
C THR A 79 11.43 -20.09 17.17
N PRO A 80 10.17 -20.56 17.36
CA PRO A 80 9.89 -21.98 17.57
C PRO A 80 10.25 -22.80 16.33
N MET A 81 10.07 -22.29 15.11
CA MET A 81 10.41 -23.03 13.89
C MET A 81 11.91 -23.26 13.73
N ASN A 82 12.73 -22.25 14.03
CA ASN A 82 14.18 -22.42 14.07
C ASN A 82 14.61 -23.40 15.17
N GLY A 83 13.89 -23.45 16.30
CA GLY A 83 14.09 -24.47 17.33
C GLY A 83 13.79 -25.88 16.81
N VAL A 84 12.67 -26.06 16.09
CA VAL A 84 12.32 -27.34 15.44
C VAL A 84 13.39 -27.75 14.43
N LEU A 85 13.86 -26.83 13.57
CA LEU A 85 14.92 -27.11 12.60
C LEU A 85 16.26 -27.45 13.27
N GLY A 86 16.63 -26.73 14.32
CA GLY A 86 17.82 -27.04 15.10
C GLY A 86 17.74 -28.42 15.72
N MET A 87 16.60 -28.77 16.32
CA MET A 87 16.40 -30.09 16.94
C MET A 87 16.40 -31.22 15.90
N THR A 88 15.75 -31.04 14.75
CA THR A 88 15.80 -32.05 13.68
C THR A 88 17.20 -32.21 13.12
N THR A 89 17.99 -31.13 13.01
CA THR A 89 19.40 -31.19 12.60
C THR A 89 20.23 -32.01 13.59
N VAL A 90 20.10 -31.75 14.90
CA VAL A 90 20.81 -32.52 15.93
C VAL A 90 20.38 -34.00 15.93
N LEU A 91 19.07 -34.29 15.79
CA LEU A 91 18.57 -35.66 15.71
C LEU A 91 19.10 -36.40 14.47
N MET A 92 19.29 -35.70 13.34
CA MET A 92 19.81 -36.31 12.11
C MET A 92 21.27 -36.78 12.24
N GLU A 93 22.02 -36.22 13.21
CA GLU A 93 23.39 -36.61 13.56
C GLU A 93 23.46 -37.80 14.54
N THR A 94 22.33 -38.29 15.06
CA THR A 94 22.28 -39.46 15.94
C THR A 94 21.98 -40.76 15.20
N GLU A 95 22.12 -41.90 15.88
CA GLU A 95 21.64 -43.19 15.38
C GLU A 95 20.11 -43.23 15.40
N LEU A 96 19.51 -43.11 14.21
CA LEU A 96 18.07 -43.22 13.98
C LEU A 96 17.77 -44.50 13.19
N THR A 97 16.66 -45.16 13.53
CA THR A 97 16.10 -46.19 12.65
C THR A 97 15.61 -45.55 11.33
N PRO A 98 15.47 -46.32 10.24
CA PRO A 98 14.97 -45.78 8.97
C PRO A 98 13.63 -45.03 9.12
N GLN A 99 12.68 -45.58 9.88
CA GLN A 99 11.38 -44.95 10.12
C GLN A 99 11.49 -43.64 10.93
N GLN A 100 12.42 -43.58 11.90
CA GLN A 100 12.67 -42.35 12.65
C GLN A 100 13.30 -41.28 11.77
N ARG A 101 14.25 -41.65 10.91
CA ARG A 101 14.88 -40.75 9.94
C ARG A 101 13.86 -40.14 8.98
N ASP A 102 12.97 -40.96 8.43
CA ASP A 102 11.89 -40.47 7.56
C ASP A 102 10.96 -39.50 8.30
N SER A 103 10.62 -39.81 9.55
CA SER A 103 9.78 -38.93 10.38
C SER A 103 10.45 -37.59 10.67
N VAL A 104 11.74 -37.59 11.02
CA VAL A 104 12.52 -36.36 11.27
C VAL A 104 12.64 -35.53 10.00
N ASP A 105 12.84 -36.17 8.84
CA ASP A 105 12.92 -35.47 7.55
C ASP A 105 11.58 -34.82 7.15
N ILE A 106 10.45 -35.48 7.42
CA ILE A 106 9.11 -34.90 7.21
C ILE A 106 8.89 -33.66 8.10
N VAL A 107 9.27 -33.73 9.38
CA VAL A 107 9.17 -32.59 10.30
C VAL A 107 10.04 -31.43 9.82
N ARG A 108 11.28 -31.71 9.42
CA ARG A 108 12.22 -30.70 8.90
C ARG A 108 11.67 -30.02 7.65
N LYS A 109 11.24 -30.79 6.64
CA LYS A 109 10.65 -30.26 5.40
C LYS A 109 9.40 -29.43 5.66
N SER A 110 8.54 -29.87 6.58
CA SER A 110 7.35 -29.10 6.97
C SER A 110 7.71 -27.77 7.63
N ALA A 111 8.78 -27.77 8.43
CA ALA A 111 9.27 -26.58 9.08
C ALA A 111 9.87 -25.56 8.10
N GLU A 112 10.68 -26.04 7.14
CA GLU A 112 11.22 -25.24 6.04
C GLU A 112 10.09 -24.63 5.19
N ALA A 113 9.08 -25.44 4.82
CA ALA A 113 7.93 -24.99 4.04
C ALA A 113 7.11 -23.91 4.77
N LEU A 114 6.91 -24.05 6.09
CA LEU A 114 6.19 -23.04 6.87
C LEU A 114 6.95 -21.72 6.96
N LEU A 115 8.27 -21.77 7.14
CA LEU A 115 9.11 -20.56 7.14
C LEU A 115 9.06 -19.83 5.79
N LEU A 116 9.11 -20.59 4.68
CA LEU A 116 8.97 -20.02 3.34
C LEU A 116 7.62 -19.32 3.18
N LEU A 117 6.52 -20.00 3.50
CA LEU A 117 5.17 -19.43 3.41
C LEU A 117 5.01 -18.15 4.24
N ILE A 118 5.60 -18.11 5.44
CA ILE A 118 5.53 -16.93 6.31
C ILE A 118 6.35 -15.77 5.74
N ASN A 119 7.53 -16.05 5.17
CA ASN A 119 8.34 -15.02 4.52
C ASN A 119 7.63 -14.45 3.28
N ASP A 120 7.05 -15.31 2.45
CA ASP A 120 6.28 -14.87 1.28
C ASP A 120 5.08 -14.00 1.68
N LEU A 121 4.38 -14.38 2.76
CA LEU A 121 3.25 -13.63 3.29
C LEU A 121 3.67 -12.26 3.85
N LEU A 122 4.83 -12.19 4.51
CA LEU A 122 5.41 -10.92 4.96
C LEU A 122 5.77 -10.01 3.79
N ASP A 123 6.44 -10.55 2.78
CA ASP A 123 6.89 -9.77 1.64
C ASP A 123 5.71 -9.24 0.84
N PHE A 124 4.66 -10.05 0.65
CA PHE A 124 3.39 -9.58 0.10
C PHE A 124 2.79 -8.43 0.93
N SER A 125 2.77 -8.56 2.26
CA SER A 125 2.27 -7.50 3.14
C SER A 125 3.06 -6.19 3.03
N LYS A 126 4.39 -6.26 2.88
CA LYS A 126 5.23 -5.07 2.66
C LYS A 126 4.90 -4.39 1.34
N VAL A 127 4.69 -5.17 0.27
CA VAL A 127 4.30 -4.66 -1.05
C VAL A 127 2.94 -3.96 -0.97
N GLU A 128 1.95 -4.59 -0.34
CA GLU A 128 0.59 -4.04 -0.17
C GLU A 128 0.61 -2.73 0.64
N ALA A 129 1.50 -2.62 1.63
CA ALA A 129 1.70 -1.40 2.43
C ALA A 129 2.58 -0.34 1.73
N GLY A 130 3.08 -0.59 0.51
CA GLY A 130 3.98 0.33 -0.21
C GLY A 130 5.34 0.54 0.47
N SER A 131 5.75 -0.40 1.34
CA SER A 131 6.97 -0.30 2.15
C SER A 131 8.20 -0.93 1.50
N VAL A 132 8.04 -1.57 0.33
CA VAL A 132 9.16 -2.07 -0.48
C VAL A 132 9.81 -0.91 -1.23
N ARG A 133 11.11 -0.71 -1.00
CA ARG A 133 11.94 0.21 -1.79
C ARG A 133 12.78 -0.61 -2.75
N LEU A 134 12.70 -0.27 -4.03
CA LEU A 134 13.59 -0.82 -5.03
C LEU A 134 14.91 -0.05 -4.96
N ASP A 135 16.01 -0.79 -4.86
CA ASP A 135 17.36 -0.23 -4.94
C ASP A 135 17.90 -0.46 -6.36
N ALA A 136 17.94 0.60 -7.15
CA ALA A 136 18.38 0.53 -8.54
C ALA A 136 19.89 0.78 -8.60
N GLN A 137 20.64 -0.28 -8.88
CA GLN A 137 22.09 -0.25 -9.03
C GLN A 137 22.50 -0.95 -10.32
N GLU A 138 23.65 -0.56 -10.89
CA GLU A 138 24.28 -1.34 -11.95
C GLU A 138 24.70 -2.70 -11.39
N VAL A 139 24.27 -3.77 -12.05
CA VAL A 139 24.57 -5.15 -11.68
C VAL A 139 25.24 -5.85 -12.85
N ASP A 140 26.34 -6.53 -12.57
CA ASP A 140 26.90 -7.50 -13.51
C ASP A 140 26.06 -8.78 -13.41
N LEU A 141 25.25 -9.01 -14.44
CA LEU A 141 24.38 -10.17 -14.52
C LEU A 141 25.18 -11.47 -14.60
N ARG A 142 26.39 -11.46 -15.16
CA ARG A 142 27.23 -12.66 -15.27
C ARG A 142 27.72 -13.06 -13.88
N ASP A 143 28.29 -12.12 -13.13
CA ASP A 143 28.77 -12.38 -11.77
C ASP A 143 27.61 -12.81 -10.84
N SER A 144 26.46 -12.15 -10.95
CA SER A 144 25.28 -12.50 -10.13
C SER A 144 24.75 -13.91 -10.41
N VAL A 145 24.82 -14.35 -11.68
CA VAL A 145 24.41 -15.71 -12.05
C VAL A 145 25.48 -16.72 -11.67
N ASP A 146 26.76 -16.39 -11.79
CA ASP A 146 27.88 -17.26 -11.39
C ASP A 146 27.81 -17.56 -9.87
N ASP A 147 27.57 -16.55 -9.03
CA ASP A 147 27.40 -16.71 -7.58
C ASP A 147 26.22 -17.66 -7.24
N LEU A 148 25.09 -17.50 -7.94
CA LEU A 148 23.92 -18.37 -7.76
C LEU A 148 24.22 -19.82 -8.17
N VAL A 149 24.92 -19.99 -9.29
CA VAL A 149 25.28 -21.31 -9.84
C VAL A 149 26.22 -22.02 -8.89
N GLU A 150 27.18 -21.34 -8.27
CA GLU A 150 28.11 -21.96 -7.32
C GLU A 150 27.37 -22.59 -6.13
N PHE A 151 26.36 -21.89 -5.61
CA PHE A 151 25.48 -22.43 -4.57
C PHE A 151 24.69 -23.66 -5.05
N LEU A 152 24.08 -23.58 -6.24
CA LEU A 152 23.30 -24.68 -6.80
C LEU A 152 24.15 -25.91 -7.15
N ALA A 153 25.39 -25.70 -7.57
CA ALA A 153 26.35 -26.77 -7.88
C ALA A 153 26.68 -27.60 -6.65
N LEU A 154 26.88 -26.94 -5.49
CA LEU A 154 27.11 -27.63 -4.22
C LEU A 154 25.94 -28.53 -3.84
N GLU A 155 24.71 -28.05 -4.05
CA GLU A 155 23.51 -28.82 -3.76
C GLU A 155 23.28 -29.97 -4.75
N ALA A 156 23.60 -29.77 -6.03
CA ALA A 156 23.61 -30.83 -7.03
C ALA A 156 24.63 -31.93 -6.68
N GLN A 157 25.83 -31.55 -6.24
CA GLN A 157 26.86 -32.50 -5.78
C GLN A 157 26.37 -33.32 -4.58
N ARG A 158 25.72 -32.68 -3.59
CA ARG A 158 25.12 -33.39 -2.44
C ARG A 158 24.04 -34.39 -2.85
N LYS A 159 23.36 -34.14 -3.97
CA LYS A 159 22.33 -35.03 -4.55
C LYS A 159 22.91 -36.03 -5.56
N GLY A 160 24.21 -35.98 -5.84
CA GLY A 160 24.86 -36.84 -6.84
C GLY A 160 24.43 -36.55 -8.28
N LEU A 161 24.07 -35.30 -8.57
CA LEU A 161 23.60 -34.85 -9.88
C LEU A 161 24.68 -34.07 -10.62
N ASP A 162 24.79 -34.30 -11.93
CA ASP A 162 25.59 -33.46 -12.81
C ASP A 162 24.86 -32.12 -13.04
N PHE A 163 25.60 -31.01 -12.94
CA PHE A 163 25.08 -29.65 -13.07
C PHE A 163 25.89 -28.86 -14.10
N TYR A 164 25.21 -28.33 -15.12
CA TYR A 164 25.80 -27.55 -16.20
C TYR A 164 24.99 -26.28 -16.40
N TYR A 165 25.67 -25.16 -16.65
CA TYR A 165 25.06 -23.87 -16.94
C TYR A 165 25.82 -23.13 -18.05
N ARG A 166 25.18 -22.10 -18.63
CA ARG A 166 25.78 -21.21 -19.62
C ARG A 166 25.15 -19.83 -19.53
N VAL A 167 25.99 -18.80 -19.44
CA VAL A 167 25.62 -17.37 -19.49
C VAL A 167 26.17 -16.73 -20.75
#